data_AF-A0A6A5TNA3-F1
#
_entry.id   AF-A0A6A5TNA3-F1
#
_cell.length_a   1.000
_cell.length_b   1.000
_cell.length_c   1.000
_cell.angle_alpha   90.00
_cell.angle_beta   90.00
_cell.angle_gamma   90.00
#
_symmetry.space_group_name_H-M   'P 1'
#
loop_
_entity.id
_entity.type
_entity.pdbx_description
1 polymer ?
#
loop_
_entity_poly.entity_id
_entity_poly.type
_entity_poly.pdbx_seq_one_letter_code
_entity_poly.pdbx_strand_id
1 'polypeptide(L)'
;MNGGELVLDGEAPTGDEPPQPAELTRKQKKKKEKVMRVLQRDAGAVLHTLEVKEILPVSGTVNWTEDPEIVCCYNWSEDARSNTIFVPGQPPKWTPPDLPHTLKLDGGLKYSDYNYVRNNRNPYEPMFHALNIMNPNFQFHNVDVIADRNNLRKLLEFVAGKSNGPWRLDLYVVQNTLIIVKKDSSFWKKANDQGYGDNFEQAFTIPGEGMEDATSHYRAIRYEMGPLNVVVRFEADAHYDGSDELNPSEAQHVKGDLLQRPFFDFRAPIQVVQKGHIVPMSQMAELKSTVYKPDNCKRVACMDQLWFGRTKHLFTGYYSIKDEGGVIRSIKQEDATERIKKWETTQQENLRKLANLLSLLKKMVKNEPPPIRSLMLVRETSNGPLIIRKLGFKQHIVSRDFFQKHWARRDTYSQQGGSRGSYNPGYGRARGDSYAGRSYSNPDLNSTDLRRNNLGSSRGNHNVYHGTGGYQGGELNRGRGYGGGYNGGSSGQGNVGRGRGRGRGYSAYGGGGREEGLSRQH
;
A
#
# COMPACT_ATOMS: atom_id res chain seq x y z
N MET A 1 44.26 -39.36 66.67
CA MET A 1 43.52 -38.56 67.67
C MET A 1 44.00 -37.12 67.57
N ASN A 2 43.08 -36.17 67.76
CA ASN A 2 43.12 -34.73 67.43
C ASN A 2 42.82 -34.47 65.94
N GLY A 3 41.70 -33.88 65.51
CA GLY A 3 40.76 -32.95 66.17
C GLY A 3 41.04 -31.54 65.67
N GLY A 4 40.26 -31.07 64.68
CA GLY A 4 40.44 -29.75 64.06
C GLY A 4 39.33 -29.46 63.05
N GLU A 5 38.25 -28.87 63.55
CA GLU A 5 37.07 -28.35 62.87
C GLU A 5 37.44 -27.08 62.07
N LEU A 6 37.02 -26.98 60.80
CA LEU A 6 37.12 -25.74 60.02
C LEU A 6 35.73 -25.39 59.48
N VAL A 7 35.26 -24.26 59.99
CA VAL A 7 33.95 -23.63 59.80
C VAL A 7 33.79 -23.09 58.38
N LEU A 8 32.59 -23.27 57.84
CA LEU A 8 32.10 -22.71 56.59
C LEU A 8 31.63 -21.27 56.81
N ASP A 9 32.33 -20.28 56.24
CA ASP A 9 31.79 -18.92 56.09
C ASP A 9 31.51 -18.64 54.61
N GLY A 10 30.25 -18.87 54.23
CA GLY A 10 29.68 -18.37 52.99
C GLY A 10 28.99 -17.03 53.26
N GLU A 11 29.60 -15.93 52.84
CA GLU A 11 28.88 -14.68 52.65
C GLU A 11 28.11 -14.75 51.33
N ALA A 12 26.79 -14.86 51.42
CA ALA A 12 25.90 -14.67 50.29
C ALA A 12 25.83 -13.16 49.95
N PRO A 13 26.05 -12.73 48.69
CA PRO A 13 25.82 -11.36 48.32
C PRO A 13 24.32 -11.06 48.42
N THR A 14 24.01 -10.02 49.18
CA THR A 14 22.69 -9.44 49.39
C THR A 14 22.05 -9.05 48.05
N GLY A 15 20.75 -9.33 47.93
CA GLY A 15 20.00 -9.19 46.69
C GLY A 15 19.97 -7.76 46.17
N ASP A 16 20.46 -7.59 44.95
CA ASP A 16 20.14 -6.43 44.13
C ASP A 16 18.64 -6.48 43.80
N GLU A 17 17.88 -5.51 44.32
CA GLU A 17 16.52 -5.24 43.86
C GLU A 17 16.53 -5.07 42.33
N PRO A 18 15.60 -5.71 41.61
CA PRO A 18 15.51 -5.51 40.17
C PRO A 18 15.29 -4.02 39.87
N PRO A 19 16.03 -3.44 38.91
CA PRO A 19 15.96 -2.01 38.64
C PRO A 19 14.52 -1.60 38.33
N GLN A 20 14.02 -0.61 39.08
CA GLN A 20 12.67 -0.09 38.89
C GLN A 20 12.49 0.38 37.43
N PRO A 21 11.34 0.10 36.79
CA PRO A 21 11.11 0.50 35.42
C PRO A 21 11.24 2.03 35.29
N ALA A 22 12.11 2.49 34.39
CA ALA A 22 12.32 3.91 34.14
C ALA A 22 10.98 4.62 33.86
N GLU A 23 10.67 5.67 34.64
CA GLU A 23 9.45 6.43 34.46
C GLU A 23 9.38 7.07 33.06
N LEU A 24 8.26 6.87 32.36
CA LEU A 24 8.06 7.47 31.05
C LEU A 24 8.00 9.01 31.14
N THR A 25 8.74 9.68 30.27
CA THR A 25 8.65 11.14 30.09
C THR A 25 7.24 11.56 29.68
N ARG A 26 6.86 12.82 29.95
CA ARG A 26 5.56 13.39 29.51
C ARG A 26 5.28 13.20 28.02
N LYS A 27 6.32 13.33 27.17
CA LYS A 27 6.23 13.11 25.71
C LYS A 27 5.93 11.65 25.38
N GLN A 28 6.60 10.71 26.05
CA GLN A 28 6.36 9.27 25.87
C GLN A 28 4.97 8.86 26.37
N LYS A 29 4.52 9.36 27.53
CA LYS A 29 3.16 9.15 28.06
C LYS A 29 2.09 9.61 27.05
N LYS A 30 2.20 10.85 26.54
CA LYS A 30 1.30 11.37 25.51
C LYS A 30 1.31 10.56 24.21
N LYS A 31 2.49 10.06 23.78
CA LYS A 31 2.61 9.17 22.61
C LYS A 31 1.90 7.84 22.86
N LYS A 32 2.12 7.22 24.02
CA LYS A 32 1.47 5.97 24.44
C LYS A 32 -0.06 6.13 24.46
N GLU A 33 -0.57 7.20 25.05
CA GLU A 33 -2.01 7.51 25.07
C GLU A 33 -2.59 7.63 23.66
N LYS A 34 -1.94 8.36 22.75
CA LYS A 34 -2.40 8.49 21.36
C LYS A 34 -2.49 7.14 20.66
N VAL A 35 -1.49 6.29 20.86
CA VAL A 35 -1.48 4.94 20.31
C VAL A 35 -2.63 4.11 20.88
N MET A 36 -2.81 4.10 22.21
CA MET A 36 -3.90 3.38 22.85
C MET A 36 -5.28 3.85 22.38
N ARG A 37 -5.48 5.16 22.17
CA ARG A 37 -6.73 5.67 21.58
C ARG A 37 -7.01 5.08 20.20
N VAL A 38 -5.98 4.89 19.37
CA VAL A 38 -6.17 4.24 18.06
C VAL A 38 -6.49 2.76 18.18
N LEU A 39 -5.85 2.05 19.10
CA LEU A 39 -6.17 0.64 19.33
C LEU A 39 -7.61 0.44 19.80
N GLN A 40 -8.12 1.34 20.65
CA GLN A 40 -9.44 1.22 21.27
C GLN A 40 -10.57 1.92 20.50
N ARG A 41 -10.25 2.77 19.51
CA ARG A 41 -11.26 3.47 18.71
C ARG A 41 -12.15 2.46 17.99
N ASP A 42 -13.46 2.55 18.15
CA ASP A 42 -14.42 1.62 17.52
C ASP A 42 -14.18 0.14 17.91
N ALA A 43 -13.48 -0.14 19.01
CA ALA A 43 -13.24 -1.49 19.48
C ALA A 43 -14.48 -2.05 20.18
N GLY A 44 -15.01 -3.15 19.64
CA GLY A 44 -16.07 -3.93 20.27
C GLY A 44 -15.53 -5.06 21.13
N ALA A 45 -16.42 -6.02 21.43
CA ALA A 45 -16.11 -7.21 22.21
C ALA A 45 -14.95 -8.01 21.59
N VAL A 46 -14.12 -8.60 22.45
CA VAL A 46 -13.11 -9.59 22.06
C VAL A 46 -13.84 -10.85 21.61
N LEU A 47 -13.47 -11.35 20.43
CA LEU A 47 -14.00 -12.57 19.83
C LEU A 47 -13.01 -13.73 19.99
N HIS A 48 -11.74 -13.45 19.71
CA HIS A 48 -10.67 -14.44 19.76
C HIS A 48 -9.36 -13.81 20.23
N THR A 49 -8.52 -14.62 20.84
CA THR A 49 -7.13 -14.32 21.14
C THR A 49 -6.30 -15.40 20.45
N LEU A 50 -5.28 -15.00 19.70
CA LEU A 50 -4.38 -15.92 18.99
C LEU A 50 -2.95 -15.72 19.50
N GLU A 51 -2.42 -16.76 20.13
CA GLU A 51 -1.03 -16.87 20.51
C GLU A 51 -0.18 -17.33 19.32
N VAL A 52 1.09 -16.92 19.28
CA VAL A 52 2.02 -17.30 18.19
C VAL A 52 2.10 -18.81 18.03
N LYS A 53 2.10 -19.55 19.15
CA LYS A 53 2.19 -21.02 19.20
C LYS A 53 0.98 -21.73 18.59
N GLU A 54 -0.18 -21.06 18.49
CA GLU A 54 -1.41 -21.62 17.92
C GLU A 54 -1.42 -21.52 16.39
N ILE A 55 -0.52 -20.70 15.82
CA ILE A 55 -0.40 -20.54 14.37
C ILE A 55 0.50 -21.63 13.83
N LEU A 56 -0.13 -22.68 13.30
CA LEU A 56 0.56 -23.77 12.63
C LEU A 56 0.95 -23.38 11.18
N PRO A 57 2.04 -23.92 10.63
CA PRO A 57 2.38 -23.71 9.22
C PRO A 57 1.43 -24.49 8.29
N VAL A 58 1.05 -23.90 7.14
CA VAL A 58 0.40 -24.67 6.05
C VAL A 58 1.32 -25.77 5.53
N SER A 59 0.77 -26.80 4.86
CA SER A 59 1.59 -27.75 4.08
C SER A 59 2.22 -27.08 2.84
N GLY A 60 3.30 -27.64 2.32
CA GLY A 60 4.02 -27.09 1.17
C GLY A 60 5.01 -25.97 1.52
N THR A 61 5.72 -25.47 0.52
CA THR A 61 6.69 -24.37 0.66
C THR A 61 6.08 -23.07 0.15
N VAL A 62 6.57 -21.93 0.67
CA VAL A 62 6.14 -20.59 0.24
C VAL A 62 7.33 -19.95 -0.47
N ASN A 63 7.32 -19.97 -1.80
CA ASN A 63 8.47 -19.58 -2.60
C ASN A 63 8.14 -18.38 -3.50
N TRP A 64 9.17 -17.62 -3.84
CA TRP A 64 9.22 -16.78 -5.02
C TRP A 64 9.77 -17.61 -6.18
N THR A 65 8.90 -18.03 -7.09
CA THR A 65 9.29 -18.85 -8.26
C THR A 65 9.16 -18.11 -9.58
N GLU A 66 8.19 -17.19 -9.68
CA GLU A 66 7.85 -16.51 -10.92
C GLU A 66 7.83 -14.99 -10.72
N ASP A 67 7.94 -14.25 -11.82
CA ASP A 67 7.75 -12.81 -11.80
C ASP A 67 6.27 -12.49 -11.52
N PRO A 68 5.99 -11.44 -10.72
CA PRO A 68 4.62 -11.12 -10.36
C PRO A 68 3.87 -10.46 -11.52
N GLU A 69 2.55 -10.62 -11.53
CA GLU A 69 1.64 -9.88 -12.41
C GLU A 69 1.51 -8.44 -11.91
N ILE A 70 1.76 -7.44 -12.75
CA ILE A 70 1.42 -6.06 -12.41
C ILE A 70 -0.11 -5.86 -12.49
N VAL A 71 -0.72 -5.45 -11.38
CA VAL A 71 -2.16 -5.16 -11.32
C VAL A 71 -2.40 -3.71 -11.71
N CYS A 72 -1.66 -2.78 -11.08
CA CYS A 72 -1.61 -1.37 -11.45
C CYS A 72 -0.44 -0.66 -10.76
N CYS A 73 -0.07 0.51 -11.25
CA CYS A 73 0.86 1.42 -10.59
C CYS A 73 0.43 2.88 -10.75
N TYR A 74 0.92 3.73 -9.84
CA TYR A 74 0.61 5.16 -9.83
C TYR A 74 1.57 5.96 -8.95
N ASN A 75 1.73 7.25 -9.21
CA ASN A 75 2.30 8.21 -8.25
C ASN A 75 1.18 9.09 -7.68
N TRP A 76 1.43 9.73 -6.53
CA TRP A 76 0.67 10.92 -6.14
C TRP A 76 1.33 12.18 -6.69
N SER A 77 0.53 13.18 -7.05
CA SER A 77 1.04 14.54 -7.28
C SER A 77 1.59 15.14 -5.99
N GLU A 78 2.58 16.01 -6.10
CA GLU A 78 3.12 16.83 -5.02
C GLU A 78 2.09 17.86 -4.52
N ASP A 79 1.14 18.26 -5.38
CA ASP A 79 0.06 19.15 -4.97
C ASP A 79 -0.79 18.50 -3.88
N ALA A 80 -0.52 18.88 -2.64
CA ALA A 80 -1.21 18.39 -1.46
C ALA A 80 -2.68 18.84 -1.42
N ARG A 81 -3.07 19.83 -2.24
CA ARG A 81 -4.45 20.30 -2.30
C ARG A 81 -5.27 19.39 -3.21
N SER A 82 -4.77 18.98 -4.37
CA SER A 82 -5.50 18.06 -5.26
C SER A 82 -5.31 16.58 -4.86
N ASN A 83 -6.37 15.78 -4.92
CA ASN A 83 -6.29 14.32 -4.76
C ASN A 83 -5.92 13.66 -6.10
N THR A 84 -4.80 14.10 -6.69
CA THR A 84 -4.38 13.67 -8.03
C THR A 84 -3.38 12.53 -7.97
N ILE A 85 -3.64 11.48 -8.74
CA ILE A 85 -2.68 10.43 -9.03
C ILE A 85 -2.28 10.44 -10.51
N PHE A 86 -1.03 10.04 -10.76
CA PHE A 86 -0.48 9.85 -12.09
C PHE A 86 -0.48 8.36 -12.41
N VAL A 87 -1.07 7.96 -13.52
CA VAL A 87 -1.25 6.55 -13.91
C VAL A 87 -0.72 6.35 -15.33
N PRO A 88 0.17 5.38 -15.60
CA PRO A 88 0.77 4.43 -14.64
C PRO A 88 1.73 5.09 -13.65
N GLY A 89 2.10 6.36 -13.88
CA GLY A 89 3.17 6.99 -13.14
C GLY A 89 4.53 6.35 -13.46
N GLN A 90 5.56 6.75 -12.74
CA GLN A 90 6.94 6.30 -12.92
C GLN A 90 7.71 6.51 -11.60
N PRO A 91 8.48 5.52 -11.12
CA PRO A 91 9.42 5.75 -10.03
C PRO A 91 10.57 6.65 -10.52
N PRO A 92 11.23 7.42 -9.64
CA PRO A 92 12.36 8.24 -10.06
C PRO A 92 13.53 7.34 -10.51
N LYS A 93 14.35 7.85 -11.42
CA LYS A 93 15.50 7.15 -11.98
C LYS A 93 16.68 7.26 -11.04
N TRP A 94 17.34 6.15 -10.76
CA TRP A 94 18.61 6.09 -10.06
C TRP A 94 19.68 6.83 -10.87
N THR A 95 20.20 7.91 -10.31
CA THR A 95 21.23 8.75 -10.94
C THR A 95 22.13 9.30 -9.84
N PRO A 96 23.09 8.48 -9.36
CA PRO A 96 23.94 8.85 -8.23
C PRO A 96 24.88 10.01 -8.63
N PRO A 97 25.11 11.00 -7.75
CA PRO A 97 26.13 12.01 -7.95
C PRO A 97 27.54 11.44 -7.75
N ASP A 98 28.56 12.23 -8.11
CA ASP A 98 29.95 11.91 -7.79
C ASP A 98 30.18 11.79 -6.28
N LEU A 99 31.02 10.83 -5.90
CA LEU A 99 31.37 10.57 -4.51
C LEU A 99 32.76 11.13 -4.16
N PRO A 100 32.98 11.58 -2.91
CA PRO A 100 32.04 11.58 -1.80
C PRO A 100 30.94 12.64 -1.93
N HIS A 101 29.73 12.33 -1.48
CA HIS A 101 28.59 13.25 -1.51
C HIS A 101 28.07 13.52 -0.10
N THR A 102 27.92 14.79 0.26
CA THR A 102 27.45 15.20 1.60
C THR A 102 25.93 15.37 1.61
N LEU A 103 25.26 14.58 2.44
CA LEU A 103 23.83 14.69 2.70
C LEU A 103 23.57 15.49 3.96
N LYS A 104 22.54 16.35 3.90
CA LYS A 104 21.95 16.96 5.10
C LYS A 104 21.17 15.91 5.88
N LEU A 105 21.03 16.10 7.19
CA LEU A 105 20.15 15.27 8.01
C LEU A 105 18.71 15.35 7.49
N ASP A 106 18.01 14.22 7.55
CA ASP A 106 16.58 14.17 7.28
C ASP A 106 15.87 15.10 8.25
N GLY A 107 15.19 16.11 7.71
CA GLY A 107 14.42 17.09 8.48
C GLY A 107 12.95 17.14 8.07
N GLY A 108 12.18 17.93 8.80
CA GLY A 108 10.80 18.26 8.46
C GLY A 108 9.72 17.24 8.86
N LEU A 109 8.48 17.54 8.48
CA LEU A 109 7.34 16.64 8.60
C LEU A 109 7.20 15.86 7.31
N LYS A 110 7.17 14.53 7.43
CA LYS A 110 7.10 13.61 6.30
C LYS A 110 5.86 12.74 6.38
N TYR A 111 5.33 12.43 5.21
CA TYR A 111 4.28 11.43 5.07
C TYR A 111 4.91 10.06 5.28
N SER A 112 4.32 9.25 6.14
CA SER A 112 4.73 7.86 6.29
C SER A 112 4.11 6.93 5.24
N ASP A 113 3.06 7.41 4.56
CA ASP A 113 2.32 6.75 3.48
C ASP A 113 1.30 7.74 2.89
N TYR A 114 1.47 8.14 1.63
CA TYR A 114 0.58 9.13 1.00
C TYR A 114 -0.87 8.65 0.92
N ASN A 115 -1.10 7.36 0.72
CA ASN A 115 -2.45 6.81 0.60
C ASN A 115 -3.24 7.01 1.88
N TYR A 116 -2.60 6.80 3.04
CA TYR A 116 -3.26 6.96 4.34
C TYR A 116 -3.32 8.41 4.81
N VAL A 117 -2.36 9.25 4.44
CA VAL A 117 -2.43 10.68 4.79
C VAL A 117 -3.56 11.36 4.01
N ARG A 118 -3.66 11.07 2.71
CA ARG A 118 -4.67 11.68 1.83
C ARG A 118 -6.06 11.09 2.06
N ASN A 119 -6.17 9.78 2.31
CA ASN A 119 -7.45 9.16 2.70
C ASN A 119 -7.27 7.96 3.64
N ASN A 120 -7.31 8.20 4.96
CA ASN A 120 -7.19 7.13 5.97
C ASN A 120 -8.41 6.18 6.06
N ARG A 121 -9.54 6.56 5.46
CA ARG A 121 -10.77 5.74 5.46
C ARG A 121 -10.72 4.72 4.33
N ASN A 122 -10.34 5.16 3.13
CA ASN A 122 -10.26 4.33 1.93
C ASN A 122 -8.87 4.42 1.30
N PRO A 123 -7.81 3.93 1.97
CA PRO A 123 -6.44 4.08 1.46
C PRO A 123 -6.19 3.31 0.16
N TYR A 124 -7.03 2.33 -0.21
CA TYR A 124 -6.92 1.60 -1.48
C TYR A 124 -7.67 2.26 -2.65
N GLU A 125 -8.42 3.32 -2.42
CA GLU A 125 -9.16 4.03 -3.48
C GLU A 125 -8.27 4.43 -4.68
N PRO A 126 -7.06 4.98 -4.49
CA PRO A 126 -6.17 5.32 -5.61
C PRO A 126 -5.72 4.10 -6.42
N MET A 127 -5.52 2.96 -5.75
CA MET A 127 -5.20 1.69 -6.41
C MET A 127 -6.33 1.24 -7.32
N PHE A 128 -7.59 1.35 -6.89
CA PHE A 128 -8.74 0.99 -7.72
C PHE A 128 -8.95 1.97 -8.89
N HIS A 129 -8.67 3.26 -8.71
CA HIS A 129 -8.64 4.22 -9.82
C HIS A 129 -7.55 3.87 -10.84
N ALA A 130 -6.33 3.56 -10.40
CA ALA A 130 -5.24 3.14 -11.29
C ALA A 130 -5.57 1.83 -12.01
N LEU A 131 -6.10 0.84 -11.29
CA LEU A 131 -6.60 -0.42 -11.85
C LEU A 131 -7.64 -0.18 -12.95
N ASN A 132 -8.56 0.76 -12.76
CA ASN A 132 -9.58 1.07 -13.73
C ASN A 132 -9.06 1.58 -15.07
N ILE A 133 -7.89 2.21 -15.07
CA ILE A 133 -7.22 2.71 -16.28
C ILE A 133 -6.34 1.63 -16.89
N MET A 134 -5.49 1.01 -16.08
CA MET A 134 -4.50 0.05 -16.55
C MET A 134 -5.15 -1.28 -16.90
N ASN A 135 -5.90 -1.87 -15.96
CA ASN A 135 -6.47 -3.20 -16.08
C ASN A 135 -7.98 -3.21 -15.79
N PRO A 136 -8.81 -2.56 -16.65
CA PRO A 136 -10.25 -2.40 -16.41
C PRO A 136 -11.03 -3.72 -16.34
N ASN A 137 -10.46 -4.81 -16.85
CA ASN A 137 -11.09 -6.13 -16.89
C ASN A 137 -10.61 -7.05 -15.75
N PHE A 138 -9.61 -6.65 -14.96
CA PHE A 138 -9.14 -7.44 -13.84
C PHE A 138 -10.27 -7.78 -12.87
N GLN A 139 -10.30 -9.04 -12.44
CA GLN A 139 -11.31 -9.56 -11.52
C GLN A 139 -10.66 -10.15 -10.28
N PHE A 140 -11.15 -9.79 -9.10
CA PHE A 140 -10.61 -10.28 -7.82
C PHE A 140 -11.19 -11.63 -7.37
N HIS A 141 -11.94 -12.33 -8.23
CA HIS A 141 -12.52 -13.64 -7.92
C HIS A 141 -11.47 -14.68 -7.48
N ASN A 142 -10.26 -14.60 -8.05
CA ASN A 142 -9.12 -15.45 -7.73
C ASN A 142 -8.05 -14.72 -6.90
N VAL A 143 -8.46 -13.78 -6.04
CA VAL A 143 -7.56 -13.09 -5.11
C VAL A 143 -8.04 -13.34 -3.68
N ASP A 144 -7.18 -13.95 -2.87
CA ASP A 144 -7.47 -14.27 -1.49
C ASP A 144 -7.20 -13.10 -0.54
N VAL A 145 -6.15 -12.31 -0.79
CA VAL A 145 -5.70 -11.24 0.09
C VAL A 145 -5.28 -10.01 -0.71
N ILE A 146 -5.74 -8.83 -0.30
CA ILE A 146 -5.18 -7.52 -0.67
C ILE A 146 -4.58 -6.90 0.58
N ALA A 147 -3.28 -6.58 0.54
CA ALA A 147 -2.58 -6.01 1.68
C ALA A 147 -1.45 -5.06 1.23
N ASP A 148 -1.14 -4.06 2.05
CA ASP A 148 0.12 -3.33 1.89
C ASP A 148 1.29 -4.22 2.36
N ARG A 149 2.45 -4.09 1.73
CA ARG A 149 3.70 -4.77 2.09
C ARG A 149 3.99 -4.70 3.60
N ASN A 150 3.78 -3.51 4.19
CA ASN A 150 3.99 -3.30 5.62
C ASN A 150 2.97 -4.01 6.53
N ASN A 151 1.77 -4.38 6.04
CA ASN A 151 0.85 -5.22 6.79
C ASN A 151 1.39 -6.64 6.90
N LEU A 152 1.83 -7.20 5.78
CA LEU A 152 2.40 -8.55 5.73
C LEU A 152 3.67 -8.67 6.57
N ARG A 153 4.54 -7.65 6.55
CA ARG A 153 5.73 -7.60 7.41
C ARG A 153 5.38 -7.64 8.89
N LYS A 154 4.40 -6.87 9.36
CA LYS A 154 3.96 -6.89 10.77
C LYS A 154 3.45 -8.27 11.18
N LEU A 155 2.70 -8.92 10.31
CA LEU A 155 2.18 -10.27 10.56
C LEU A 155 3.30 -11.33 10.52
N LEU A 156 4.26 -11.20 9.60
CA LEU A 156 5.45 -12.06 9.53
C LEU A 156 6.27 -11.98 10.82
N GLU A 157 6.54 -10.77 11.29
CA GLU A 157 7.24 -10.53 12.55
C GLU A 157 6.49 -11.13 13.75
N PHE A 158 5.16 -11.03 13.79
CA PHE A 158 4.34 -11.67 14.82
C PHE A 158 4.52 -13.19 14.82
N VAL A 159 4.34 -13.86 13.67
CA VAL A 159 4.47 -15.34 13.60
C VAL A 159 5.91 -15.82 13.82
N ALA A 160 6.89 -14.95 13.58
CA ALA A 160 8.29 -15.17 13.93
C ALA A 160 8.61 -14.95 15.42
N GLY A 161 7.60 -14.67 16.26
CA GLY A 161 7.75 -14.45 17.70
C GLY A 161 8.45 -13.14 18.06
N LYS A 162 8.58 -12.19 17.13
CA LYS A 162 9.26 -10.92 17.40
C LYS A 162 8.41 -9.99 18.25
N SER A 163 9.11 -9.20 19.06
CA SER A 163 8.53 -8.09 19.81
C SER A 163 8.15 -6.95 18.86
N ASN A 164 6.93 -6.98 18.32
CA ASN A 164 6.42 -5.91 17.47
C ASN A 164 5.05 -5.44 17.96
N GLY A 165 4.84 -4.14 18.05
CA GLY A 165 3.62 -3.59 18.63
C GLY A 165 3.88 -2.51 19.66
N PRO A 166 2.82 -1.83 20.11
CA PRO A 166 1.42 -2.02 19.72
C PRO A 166 1.08 -1.62 18.27
N TRP A 167 0.08 -2.26 17.67
CA TRP A 167 -0.47 -1.89 16.36
C TRP A 167 -1.90 -2.41 16.17
N ARG A 168 -2.61 -1.83 15.19
CA ARG A 168 -3.94 -2.25 14.76
C ARG A 168 -4.03 -2.39 13.24
N LEU A 169 -4.72 -3.44 12.80
CA LEU A 169 -5.16 -3.65 11.43
C LEU A 169 -6.68 -3.86 11.43
N ASP A 170 -7.40 -3.14 10.58
CA ASP A 170 -8.81 -3.45 10.29
C ASP A 170 -8.88 -4.42 9.13
N LEU A 171 -9.70 -5.45 9.28
CA LEU A 171 -9.86 -6.54 8.33
C LEU A 171 -11.25 -6.46 7.72
N TYR A 172 -11.34 -6.59 6.41
CA TYR A 172 -12.59 -6.61 5.67
C TYR A 172 -12.61 -7.81 4.73
N VAL A 173 -13.78 -8.39 4.47
CA VAL A 173 -13.92 -9.35 3.37
C VAL A 173 -14.93 -8.85 2.36
N VAL A 174 -14.48 -8.77 1.10
CA VAL A 174 -15.31 -8.49 -0.06
C VAL A 174 -15.42 -9.78 -0.87
N GLN A 175 -16.60 -10.37 -0.91
CA GLN A 175 -16.82 -11.74 -1.44
C GLN A 175 -15.90 -12.78 -0.76
N ASN A 176 -14.81 -13.16 -1.43
CA ASN A 176 -13.83 -14.12 -0.94
C ASN A 176 -12.46 -13.49 -0.63
N THR A 177 -12.30 -12.18 -0.85
CA THR A 177 -11.01 -11.48 -0.74
C THR A 177 -10.90 -10.77 0.60
N LEU A 178 -9.89 -11.11 1.40
CA LEU A 178 -9.51 -10.39 2.61
C LEU A 178 -8.78 -9.09 2.23
N ILE A 179 -9.23 -7.95 2.72
CA ILE A 179 -8.57 -6.64 2.56
C ILE A 179 -8.09 -6.18 3.94
N ILE A 180 -6.80 -5.89 4.05
CA ILE A 180 -6.15 -5.48 5.31
C ILE A 180 -5.81 -4.00 5.26
N VAL A 181 -6.25 -3.25 6.27
CA VAL A 181 -6.09 -1.79 6.35
C VAL A 181 -5.35 -1.42 7.63
N LYS A 182 -4.24 -0.69 7.51
CA LYS A 182 -3.51 -0.20 8.69
C LYS A 182 -4.28 0.90 9.43
N LYS A 183 -4.31 0.85 10.76
CA LYS A 183 -4.73 1.99 11.60
C LYS A 183 -3.55 2.44 12.47
N ASP A 184 -3.24 3.73 12.41
CA ASP A 184 -2.13 4.34 13.13
C ASP A 184 -2.54 5.68 13.76
N SER A 185 -1.81 6.06 14.80
CA SER A 185 -2.00 7.31 15.56
C SER A 185 -1.56 8.55 14.79
N SER A 186 -0.67 8.37 13.82
CA SER A 186 -0.21 9.42 12.93
C SER A 186 0.34 8.77 11.67
N PHE A 187 -0.10 9.28 10.52
CA PHE A 187 0.57 9.00 9.25
C PHE A 187 1.62 10.06 8.90
N TRP A 188 1.84 11.01 9.81
CA TRP A 188 2.93 11.97 9.77
C TRP A 188 4.05 11.49 10.67
N LYS A 189 5.27 11.47 10.14
CA LYS A 189 6.49 11.26 10.91
C LYS A 189 7.26 12.58 10.90
N LYS A 190 7.60 13.08 12.08
CA LYS A 190 8.71 14.03 12.17
C LYS A 190 9.97 13.22 11.90
N ALA A 191 10.84 13.69 11.01
CA ALA A 191 12.15 13.08 10.87
C ALA A 191 12.79 12.99 12.27
N ASN A 192 13.48 11.89 12.55
CA ASN A 192 14.13 11.69 13.84
C ASN A 192 15.44 12.49 13.96
N ASP A 193 15.77 13.31 12.95
CA ASP A 193 17.01 14.09 12.81
C ASP A 193 18.27 13.20 13.00
N GLN A 194 18.16 11.90 12.66
CA GLN A 194 19.21 10.89 12.89
C GLN A 194 19.57 10.09 11.64
N GLY A 195 18.79 10.22 10.56
CA GLY A 195 18.96 9.49 9.31
C GLY A 195 19.26 10.41 8.13
N TYR A 196 19.66 9.79 7.03
CA TYR A 196 19.92 10.43 5.73
C TYR A 196 19.14 9.74 4.61
N GLY A 197 18.12 8.93 4.93
CA GLY A 197 17.47 8.03 3.97
C GLY A 197 16.68 8.79 2.93
N ASP A 198 15.87 9.75 3.37
CA ASP A 198 15.02 10.50 2.44
C ASP A 198 15.86 11.45 1.59
N ASN A 199 16.86 12.12 2.20
CA ASN A 199 17.78 12.96 1.45
C ASN A 199 18.71 12.13 0.54
N PHE A 200 19.00 10.88 0.88
CA PHE A 200 19.71 9.95 -0.01
C PHE A 200 18.84 9.60 -1.22
N GLU A 201 17.57 9.25 -1.03
CA GLU A 201 16.65 8.99 -2.14
C GLU A 201 16.53 10.21 -3.06
N GLN A 202 16.36 11.41 -2.50
CA GLN A 202 16.24 12.65 -3.28
C GLN A 202 17.53 13.04 -4.02
N ALA A 203 18.70 12.88 -3.39
CA ALA A 203 19.96 13.29 -4.00
C ALA A 203 20.50 12.28 -5.01
N PHE A 204 20.06 11.01 -4.96
CA PHE A 204 20.56 9.92 -5.80
C PHE A 204 19.53 9.47 -6.84
N THR A 205 18.42 10.19 -6.98
CA THR A 205 17.42 9.93 -8.02
C THR A 205 16.96 11.21 -8.70
N ILE A 206 16.51 11.09 -9.95
CA ILE A 206 15.94 12.18 -10.73
C ILE A 206 14.57 11.72 -11.24
N PRO A 207 13.50 12.53 -11.07
CA PRO A 207 12.21 12.23 -11.69
C PRO A 207 12.32 12.04 -13.21
N GLY A 208 11.50 11.17 -13.77
CA GLY A 208 11.38 11.07 -15.23
C GLY A 208 10.86 12.39 -15.84
N GLU A 209 11.11 12.59 -17.13
CA GLU A 209 10.59 13.75 -17.87
C GLU A 209 9.06 13.84 -17.73
N GLY A 210 8.56 15.00 -17.31
CA GLY A 210 7.12 15.23 -17.09
C GLY A 210 6.57 14.67 -15.77
N MET A 211 7.43 14.10 -14.92
CA MET A 211 7.11 13.55 -13.60
C MET A 211 7.73 14.36 -12.44
N GLU A 212 8.15 15.60 -12.69
CA GLU A 212 8.84 16.45 -11.70
C GLU A 212 7.95 16.84 -10.50
N ASP A 213 6.64 16.87 -10.70
CA ASP A 213 5.61 17.09 -9.67
C ASP A 213 5.06 15.78 -9.09
N ALA A 214 5.72 14.64 -9.32
CA ALA A 214 5.36 13.35 -8.77
C ALA A 214 6.08 13.08 -7.45
N THR A 215 5.39 12.38 -6.55
CA THR A 215 5.94 11.93 -5.26
C THR A 215 6.14 10.41 -5.27
N SER A 216 5.81 9.72 -4.18
CA SER A 216 5.95 8.26 -4.05
C SER A 216 5.27 7.49 -5.19
N HIS A 217 5.99 6.53 -5.75
CA HIS A 217 5.48 5.59 -6.75
C HIS A 217 4.97 4.32 -6.06
N TYR A 218 3.70 3.97 -6.27
CA TYR A 218 3.07 2.78 -5.71
C TYR A 218 2.82 1.75 -6.81
N ARG A 219 3.11 0.48 -6.50
CA ARG A 219 2.74 -0.68 -7.32
C ARG A 219 1.84 -1.59 -6.53
N ALA A 220 0.83 -2.15 -7.20
CA ALA A 220 0.09 -3.30 -6.76
C ALA A 220 0.44 -4.47 -7.69
N ILE A 221 0.95 -5.55 -7.12
CA ILE A 221 1.37 -6.74 -7.85
C ILE A 221 0.64 -7.97 -7.32
N ARG A 222 0.35 -8.93 -8.21
CA ARG A 222 -0.26 -10.20 -7.87
C ARG A 222 0.74 -11.33 -8.00
N TYR A 223 0.76 -12.22 -7.02
CA TYR A 223 1.57 -13.44 -7.06
C TYR A 223 1.04 -14.49 -6.08
N GLU A 224 1.54 -15.72 -6.19
CA GLU A 224 1.24 -16.80 -5.25
C GLU A 224 2.14 -16.73 -4.00
N MET A 225 1.52 -16.90 -2.84
CA MET A 225 2.19 -17.00 -1.54
C MET A 225 1.76 -18.30 -0.87
N GLY A 226 2.40 -19.40 -1.27
CA GLY A 226 1.95 -20.74 -0.91
C GLY A 226 0.56 -20.99 -1.49
N PRO A 227 -0.44 -21.37 -0.67
CA PRO A 227 -1.78 -21.66 -1.17
C PRO A 227 -2.64 -20.41 -1.47
N LEU A 228 -2.08 -19.20 -1.33
CA LEU A 228 -2.84 -17.95 -1.44
C LEU A 228 -2.45 -17.16 -2.69
N ASN A 229 -3.45 -16.69 -3.43
CA ASN A 229 -3.26 -15.63 -4.42
C ASN A 229 -3.32 -14.27 -3.72
N VAL A 230 -2.22 -13.53 -3.67
CA VAL A 230 -2.14 -12.25 -2.98
C VAL A 230 -1.93 -11.09 -3.95
N VAL A 231 -2.56 -9.95 -3.65
CA VAL A 231 -2.24 -8.65 -4.25
C VAL A 231 -1.56 -7.81 -3.18
N VAL A 232 -0.30 -7.45 -3.43
CA VAL A 232 0.51 -6.67 -2.49
C VAL A 232 0.77 -5.29 -3.07
N ARG A 233 0.41 -4.26 -2.29
CA ARG A 233 0.75 -2.88 -2.61
C ARG A 233 1.99 -2.41 -1.86
N PHE A 234 2.91 -1.76 -2.57
CA PHE A 234 4.12 -1.19 -1.98
C PHE A 234 4.54 0.09 -2.71
N GLU A 235 5.27 0.94 -1.99
CA GLU A 235 6.05 2.03 -2.57
C GLU A 235 7.35 1.45 -3.16
N ALA A 236 7.71 1.87 -4.37
CA ALA A 236 8.98 1.55 -5.01
C ALA A 236 9.85 2.81 -5.06
N ASP A 237 11.07 2.70 -4.54
CA ASP A 237 11.95 3.85 -4.26
C ASP A 237 12.56 4.41 -5.53
N ALA A 238 13.04 3.55 -6.43
CA ALA A 238 13.67 3.95 -7.69
C ALA A 238 13.60 2.87 -8.78
N HIS A 239 13.97 3.25 -9.98
CA HIS A 239 14.38 2.32 -11.04
C HIS A 239 15.79 2.62 -11.54
N TYR A 240 16.45 1.66 -12.16
CA TYR A 240 17.73 1.87 -12.86
C TYR A 240 17.65 1.32 -14.28
N ASP A 241 18.50 1.82 -15.19
CA ASP A 241 18.56 1.39 -16.60
C ASP A 241 19.15 -0.03 -16.72
N GLY A 242 18.39 -1.02 -16.22
CA GLY A 242 18.67 -2.44 -16.39
C GLY A 242 18.11 -2.96 -17.71
N SER A 243 17.68 -4.23 -17.73
CA SER A 243 17.00 -4.78 -18.92
C SER A 243 15.66 -4.08 -19.16
N ASP A 244 15.44 -3.58 -20.39
CA ASP A 244 14.19 -2.93 -20.84
C ASP A 244 13.08 -3.94 -21.19
N GLU A 245 13.32 -5.23 -21.00
CA GLU A 245 12.34 -6.27 -21.28
C GLU A 245 11.21 -6.23 -20.26
N LEU A 246 10.03 -5.82 -20.74
CA LEU A 246 8.78 -5.92 -19.99
C LEU A 246 8.35 -7.38 -19.94
N ASN A 247 7.92 -7.83 -18.77
CA ASN A 247 7.28 -9.14 -18.67
C ASN A 247 5.91 -9.12 -19.36
N PRO A 248 5.30 -10.27 -19.70
CA PRO A 248 4.04 -10.32 -20.43
C PRO A 248 2.91 -9.53 -19.76
N SER A 249 2.87 -9.51 -18.43
CA SER A 249 1.87 -8.70 -17.72
C SER A 249 2.12 -7.21 -17.90
N GLU A 250 3.36 -6.75 -17.85
CA GLU A 250 3.72 -5.34 -18.03
C GLU A 250 3.47 -4.88 -19.47
N ALA A 251 3.85 -5.69 -20.45
CA ALA A 251 3.64 -5.41 -21.87
C ALA A 251 2.15 -5.19 -22.23
N GLN A 252 1.23 -5.94 -21.59
CA GLN A 252 -0.22 -5.76 -21.79
C GLN A 252 -0.74 -4.39 -21.30
N HIS A 253 -0.05 -3.80 -20.33
CA HIS A 253 -0.43 -2.54 -19.70
C HIS A 253 0.30 -1.32 -20.29
N VAL A 254 1.25 -1.53 -21.21
CA VAL A 254 1.85 -0.44 -21.98
C VAL A 254 0.81 0.11 -22.96
N LYS A 255 0.11 1.13 -22.52
CA LYS A 255 -0.71 1.99 -23.37
C LYS A 255 -0.40 3.45 -23.05
N GLY A 256 0.42 4.08 -23.88
CA GLY A 256 0.34 5.51 -24.20
C GLY A 256 -0.37 5.62 -25.56
N ASP A 257 -1.11 6.66 -25.91
CA ASP A 257 -1.05 8.06 -25.52
C ASP A 257 -2.42 8.70 -25.79
N LEU A 258 -2.95 9.61 -24.95
CA LEU A 258 -4.01 10.55 -25.33
C LEU A 258 -4.05 11.81 -24.45
N LEU A 259 -3.92 12.93 -25.16
CA LEU A 259 -4.02 14.33 -24.75
C LEU A 259 -5.47 14.71 -24.34
N GLN A 260 -5.73 14.98 -23.05
CA GLN A 260 -6.59 16.09 -22.59
C GLN A 260 -6.63 16.24 -21.05
N ARG A 261 -6.64 17.50 -20.58
CA ARG A 261 -6.67 17.94 -19.17
C ARG A 261 -8.07 18.40 -18.74
N PRO A 262 -8.56 18.01 -17.55
CA PRO A 262 -9.60 18.76 -16.84
C PRO A 262 -9.10 19.44 -15.54
N PHE A 263 -9.92 20.39 -15.06
CA PHE A 263 -9.69 21.39 -14.01
C PHE A 263 -10.40 21.02 -12.68
N PHE A 264 -9.89 21.38 -11.48
CA PHE A 264 -10.48 20.86 -10.23
C PHE A 264 -10.45 21.70 -8.93
N ASP A 265 -11.39 21.28 -8.04
CA ASP A 265 -11.82 21.77 -6.72
C ASP A 265 -11.55 20.72 -5.61
N PHE A 266 -11.42 21.12 -4.34
CA PHE A 266 -10.87 20.34 -3.21
C PHE A 266 -11.87 19.51 -2.38
N ARG A 267 -13.12 19.40 -2.84
CA ARG A 267 -14.06 18.32 -2.43
C ARG A 267 -14.08 17.16 -3.42
N ALA A 268 -13.20 17.22 -4.43
CA ALA A 268 -13.29 16.37 -5.60
C ALA A 268 -12.86 14.92 -5.34
N PRO A 269 -13.46 13.97 -6.08
CA PRO A 269 -12.98 12.60 -6.19
C PRO A 269 -11.50 12.55 -6.59
N ILE A 270 -10.86 11.39 -6.39
CA ILE A 270 -9.50 11.16 -6.90
C ILE A 270 -9.47 11.47 -8.39
N GLN A 271 -8.51 12.32 -8.77
CA GLN A 271 -8.26 12.69 -10.14
C GLN A 271 -7.17 11.81 -10.69
N VAL A 272 -7.37 11.33 -11.92
CA VAL A 272 -6.38 10.52 -12.61
C VAL A 272 -5.86 11.32 -13.79
N VAL A 273 -4.56 11.60 -13.78
CA VAL A 273 -3.84 12.14 -14.93
C VAL A 273 -3.01 11.02 -15.52
N GLN A 274 -3.19 10.77 -16.82
CA GLN A 274 -2.41 9.74 -17.50
C GLN A 274 -1.04 10.28 -17.88
N LYS A 275 -0.01 9.87 -17.15
CA LYS A 275 1.40 10.23 -17.43
C LYS A 275 2.36 9.29 -16.71
N GLY A 276 3.63 9.37 -17.09
CA GLY A 276 4.64 8.36 -16.78
C GLY A 276 4.47 7.12 -17.65
N HIS A 277 5.35 6.15 -17.47
CA HIS A 277 5.31 4.88 -18.19
C HIS A 277 5.63 3.71 -17.25
N ILE A 278 5.23 2.52 -17.67
CA ILE A 278 5.51 1.31 -16.90
C ILE A 278 6.99 1.00 -17.01
N VAL A 279 7.68 1.07 -15.88
CA VAL A 279 9.05 0.58 -15.77
C VAL A 279 9.02 -0.92 -15.42
N PRO A 280 9.82 -1.78 -16.05
CA PRO A 280 9.87 -3.21 -15.71
C PRO A 280 10.17 -3.48 -14.23
N MET A 281 9.57 -4.53 -13.66
CA MET A 281 9.84 -4.99 -12.29
C MET A 281 11.32 -5.38 -12.09
N SER A 282 11.97 -5.87 -13.14
CA SER A 282 13.41 -6.16 -13.16
C SER A 282 14.26 -4.92 -12.91
N GLN A 283 13.81 -3.73 -13.30
CA GLN A 283 14.53 -2.47 -13.09
C GLN A 283 14.27 -1.83 -11.72
N MET A 284 13.34 -2.35 -10.92
CA MET A 284 13.01 -1.76 -9.62
C MET A 284 14.17 -1.94 -8.63
N ALA A 285 14.47 -0.88 -7.90
CA ALA A 285 15.46 -0.86 -6.83
C ALA A 285 14.86 -0.31 -5.53
N GLU A 286 15.16 -0.98 -4.41
CA GLU A 286 14.95 -0.43 -3.07
C GLU A 286 16.22 0.30 -2.65
N LEU A 287 16.06 1.51 -2.11
CA LEU A 287 17.15 2.37 -1.67
C LEU A 287 17.29 2.32 -0.15
N LYS A 288 18.52 2.23 0.34
CA LYS A 288 18.82 2.27 1.78
C LYS A 288 20.09 3.08 2.05
N SER A 289 20.08 3.86 3.13
CA SER A 289 21.29 4.49 3.67
C SER A 289 21.66 3.88 5.02
N THR A 290 22.93 3.58 5.26
CA THR A 290 23.39 3.10 6.57
C THR A 290 24.76 3.64 6.93
N VAL A 291 25.04 3.73 8.23
CA VAL A 291 26.37 4.12 8.75
C VAL A 291 27.43 3.13 8.27
N TYR A 292 28.55 3.63 7.76
CA TYR A 292 29.74 2.84 7.47
C TYR A 292 30.39 2.35 8.77
N LYS A 293 30.58 1.03 8.89
CA LYS A 293 31.21 0.40 10.05
C LYS A 293 32.35 -0.51 9.57
N PRO A 294 33.63 -0.09 9.72
CA PRO A 294 34.79 -0.86 9.25
C PRO A 294 34.82 -2.29 9.83
N ASP A 295 34.54 -2.41 11.14
CA ASP A 295 34.71 -3.66 11.88
C ASP A 295 33.43 -4.53 11.93
N ASN A 296 32.33 -4.05 11.35
CA ASN A 296 31.04 -4.75 11.42
C ASN A 296 30.12 -4.37 10.25
N CYS A 297 30.40 -4.91 9.08
CA CYS A 297 29.52 -4.85 7.91
C CYS A 297 28.27 -5.75 8.10
N LYS A 298 27.41 -5.42 9.09
CA LYS A 298 26.08 -6.03 9.16
C LYS A 298 25.34 -5.67 7.89
N ARG A 299 24.95 -6.70 7.12
CA ARG A 299 24.18 -6.50 5.89
C ARG A 299 22.83 -5.85 6.22
N VAL A 300 22.37 -4.94 5.37
CA VAL A 300 21.10 -4.19 5.57
C VAL A 300 19.93 -5.16 5.70
N ALA A 301 19.23 -5.15 6.84
CA ALA A 301 18.11 -6.06 7.10
C ALA A 301 16.81 -5.55 6.45
N CYS A 302 16.58 -5.91 5.18
CA CYS A 302 15.37 -5.57 4.42
C CYS A 302 14.88 -6.68 3.48
N MET A 303 15.32 -7.94 3.69
CA MET A 303 14.97 -9.04 2.77
C MET A 303 13.47 -9.32 2.73
N ASP A 304 12.77 -9.10 3.85
CA ASP A 304 11.31 -9.15 3.90
C ASP A 304 10.67 -8.08 3.00
N GLN A 305 11.23 -6.86 3.00
CA GLN A 305 10.80 -5.76 2.13
C GLN A 305 10.94 -6.11 0.65
N LEU A 306 12.09 -6.66 0.26
CA LEU A 306 12.38 -7.10 -1.10
C LEU A 306 11.49 -8.29 -1.51
N TRP A 307 11.33 -9.28 -0.63
CA TRP A 307 10.56 -10.48 -0.93
C TRP A 307 9.07 -10.21 -1.14
N PHE A 308 8.45 -9.36 -0.30
CA PHE A 308 7.04 -8.97 -0.47
C PHE A 308 6.83 -7.98 -1.63
N GLY A 309 7.81 -7.13 -1.92
CA GLY A 309 7.76 -6.21 -3.06
C GLY A 309 8.14 -6.85 -4.40
N ARG A 310 8.69 -8.08 -4.36
CA ARG A 310 9.29 -8.76 -5.52
C ARG A 310 10.37 -7.90 -6.20
N THR A 311 11.13 -7.16 -5.40
CA THR A 311 12.22 -6.27 -5.85
C THR A 311 13.56 -6.96 -5.67
N LYS A 312 14.31 -7.16 -6.77
CA LYS A 312 15.60 -7.87 -6.74
C LYS A 312 16.76 -6.94 -6.39
N HIS A 313 16.70 -5.67 -6.76
CA HIS A 313 17.81 -4.74 -6.59
C HIS A 313 17.74 -3.97 -5.27
N LEU A 314 18.87 -3.93 -4.57
CA LEU A 314 19.07 -3.18 -3.34
C LEU A 314 20.29 -2.27 -3.48
N PHE A 315 20.08 -0.96 -3.49
CA PHE A 315 21.17 0.01 -3.55
C PHE A 315 21.37 0.64 -2.19
N THR A 316 22.57 0.47 -1.64
CA THR A 316 22.91 0.91 -0.28
C THR A 316 23.99 2.00 -0.30
N GLY A 317 23.65 3.20 0.17
CA GLY A 317 24.62 4.26 0.44
C GLY A 317 25.23 4.14 1.84
N TYR A 318 26.56 4.02 1.92
CA TYR A 318 27.28 3.96 3.20
C TYR A 318 27.81 5.35 3.57
N TYR A 319 27.31 5.90 4.68
CA TYR A 319 27.71 7.23 5.15
C TYR A 319 28.61 7.20 6.38
N SER A 320 29.57 8.11 6.46
CA SER A 320 30.26 8.49 7.70
C SER A 320 29.66 9.79 8.24
N ILE A 321 29.45 9.88 9.55
CA ILE A 321 28.98 11.12 10.19
C ILE A 321 30.17 12.10 10.30
N LYS A 322 29.99 13.33 9.83
CA LYS A 322 30.91 14.47 10.02
C LYS A 322 30.13 15.67 10.53
N ASP A 323 30.83 16.71 11.00
CA ASP A 323 30.23 17.92 11.58
C ASP A 323 29.24 18.64 10.64
N GLU A 324 29.42 18.50 9.32
CA GLU A 324 28.60 19.13 8.28
C GLU A 324 27.45 18.26 7.74
N GLY A 325 27.36 16.98 8.16
CA GLY A 325 26.36 16.03 7.70
C GLY A 325 26.88 14.61 7.43
N GLY A 326 26.09 13.83 6.70
CA GLY A 326 26.36 12.43 6.37
C GLY A 326 27.08 12.34 5.05
N VAL A 327 28.35 11.98 5.05
CA VAL A 327 29.14 11.85 3.83
C VAL A 327 29.02 10.43 3.29
N ILE A 328 28.30 10.27 2.19
CA ILE A 328 28.24 9.02 1.42
C ILE A 328 29.59 8.82 0.75
N ARG A 329 30.28 7.73 1.10
CA ARG A 329 31.62 7.42 0.57
C ARG A 329 31.63 6.30 -0.45
N SER A 330 30.66 5.39 -0.33
CA SER A 330 30.50 4.28 -1.24
C SER A 330 29.05 3.91 -1.38
N ILE A 331 28.72 3.39 -2.55
CA ILE A 331 27.43 2.80 -2.86
C ILE A 331 27.67 1.33 -3.16
N LYS A 332 26.84 0.47 -2.60
CA LYS A 332 26.74 -0.92 -3.03
C LYS A 332 25.46 -1.10 -3.82
N GLN A 333 25.59 -1.36 -5.11
CA GLN A 333 24.49 -1.84 -5.95
C GLN A 333 24.51 -3.37 -5.91
N GLU A 334 23.46 -3.99 -5.39
CA GLU A 334 23.36 -5.44 -5.22
C GLU A 334 22.12 -5.96 -5.95
N ASP A 335 22.29 -6.90 -6.88
CA ASP A 335 21.23 -7.88 -7.16
C ASP A 335 21.16 -8.84 -5.98
N ALA A 336 20.08 -8.71 -5.20
CA ALA A 336 19.90 -9.44 -3.95
C ALA A 336 19.23 -10.81 -4.15
N THR A 337 19.07 -11.31 -5.38
CA THR A 337 18.37 -12.57 -5.68
C THR A 337 18.83 -13.75 -4.81
N GLU A 338 20.13 -14.05 -4.77
CA GLU A 338 20.68 -15.13 -3.94
C GLU A 338 20.44 -14.92 -2.45
N ARG A 339 20.53 -13.66 -2.02
CA ARG A 339 20.34 -13.28 -0.62
C ARG A 339 18.88 -13.42 -0.19
N ILE A 340 17.95 -13.04 -1.08
CA ILE A 340 16.51 -13.22 -0.91
C ILE A 340 16.20 -14.71 -0.87
N LYS A 341 16.80 -15.52 -1.74
CA LYS A 341 16.60 -16.98 -1.74
C LYS A 341 17.06 -17.62 -0.45
N LYS A 342 18.25 -17.26 0.05
CA LYS A 342 18.74 -17.73 1.36
C LYS A 342 17.83 -17.30 2.51
N TRP A 343 17.35 -16.06 2.49
CA TRP A 343 16.41 -15.55 3.48
C TRP A 343 15.08 -16.31 3.43
N GLU A 344 14.53 -16.55 2.24
CA GLU A 344 13.31 -17.32 2.02
C GLU A 344 13.43 -18.73 2.61
N THR A 345 14.52 -19.45 2.32
CA THR A 345 14.79 -20.77 2.89
C THR A 345 14.83 -20.72 4.42
N THR A 346 15.48 -19.71 4.99
CA THR A 346 15.60 -19.54 6.45
C THR A 346 14.26 -19.14 7.09
N GLN A 347 13.34 -18.55 6.34
CA GLN A 347 12.04 -18.07 6.83
C GLN A 347 10.88 -19.00 6.47
N GLN A 348 11.11 -20.17 5.87
CA GLN A 348 10.03 -21.05 5.40
C GLN A 348 8.97 -21.36 6.47
N GLU A 349 9.38 -21.64 7.70
CA GLU A 349 8.42 -21.89 8.78
C GLU A 349 7.53 -20.65 9.03
N ASN A 350 8.13 -19.47 9.13
CA ASN A 350 7.41 -18.21 9.37
C ASN A 350 6.52 -17.81 8.19
N LEU A 351 6.98 -18.02 6.94
CA LEU A 351 6.19 -17.77 5.73
C LEU A 351 4.98 -18.70 5.66
N ARG A 352 5.15 -19.98 6.00
CA ARG A 352 4.03 -20.95 6.06
C ARG A 352 3.05 -20.62 7.18
N LYS A 353 3.53 -20.18 8.34
CA LYS A 353 2.69 -19.68 9.44
C LYS A 353 1.92 -18.43 9.02
N LEU A 354 2.56 -17.50 8.31
CA LEU A 354 1.92 -16.30 7.79
C LEU A 354 0.78 -16.65 6.81
N ALA A 355 1.02 -17.57 5.87
CA ALA A 355 -0.02 -18.03 4.94
C ALA A 355 -1.23 -18.66 5.68
N ASN A 356 -0.98 -19.45 6.73
CA ASN A 356 -2.06 -19.97 7.56
C ASN A 356 -2.80 -18.86 8.30
N LEU A 357 -2.07 -17.93 8.93
CA LEU A 357 -2.66 -16.80 9.66
C LEU A 357 -3.59 -15.99 8.77
N LEU A 358 -3.18 -15.66 7.54
CA LEU A 358 -4.04 -14.95 6.59
C LEU A 358 -5.30 -15.75 6.23
N SER A 359 -5.18 -17.07 6.07
CA SER A 359 -6.33 -17.95 5.83
C SER A 359 -7.29 -17.97 7.02
N LEU A 360 -6.77 -18.05 8.24
CA LEU A 360 -7.55 -17.99 9.48
C LEU A 360 -8.28 -16.65 9.62
N LEU A 361 -7.57 -15.53 9.42
CA LEU A 361 -8.16 -14.19 9.48
C LEU A 361 -9.26 -14.02 8.44
N LYS A 362 -9.03 -14.46 7.19
CA LYS A 362 -10.05 -14.46 6.12
C LYS A 362 -11.28 -15.26 6.55
N LYS A 363 -11.11 -16.47 7.09
CA LYS A 363 -12.22 -17.31 7.57
C LYS A 363 -12.99 -16.65 8.71
N MET A 364 -12.30 -16.08 9.70
CA MET A 364 -12.92 -15.38 10.82
C MET A 364 -13.78 -14.20 10.34
N VAL A 365 -13.22 -13.35 9.47
CA VAL A 365 -13.99 -12.21 8.93
C VAL A 365 -15.14 -12.70 8.05
N LYS A 366 -14.98 -13.78 7.28
CA LYS A 366 -16.09 -14.36 6.49
C LYS A 366 -17.25 -14.85 7.35
N ASN A 367 -17.03 -15.23 8.60
CA ASN A 367 -18.09 -15.65 9.51
C ASN A 367 -18.90 -14.48 10.10
N GLU A 368 -18.43 -13.23 9.92
CA GLU A 368 -19.22 -12.06 10.32
C GLU A 368 -20.48 -11.91 9.44
N PRO A 369 -21.58 -11.39 10.00
CA PRO A 369 -22.81 -11.22 9.26
C PRO A 369 -22.67 -10.16 8.13
N PRO A 370 -23.35 -10.35 6.99
CA PRO A 370 -23.47 -9.34 5.95
C PRO A 370 -24.22 -8.08 6.45
N PRO A 371 -24.24 -6.96 5.70
CA PRO A 371 -23.62 -6.75 4.38
C PRO A 371 -22.13 -6.40 4.45
N ILE A 372 -21.63 -5.92 5.60
CA ILE A 372 -20.23 -5.56 5.80
C ILE A 372 -19.60 -6.54 6.78
N ARG A 373 -18.70 -7.38 6.24
CA ARG A 373 -17.92 -8.35 7.01
C ARG A 373 -16.58 -7.71 7.36
N SER A 374 -16.40 -7.40 8.63
CA SER A 374 -15.21 -6.71 9.12
C SER A 374 -14.90 -7.03 10.57
N LEU A 375 -13.60 -7.15 10.88
CA LEU A 375 -13.08 -7.34 12.22
C LEU A 375 -11.93 -6.38 12.49
N MET A 376 -11.63 -6.17 13.76
CA MET A 376 -10.45 -5.46 14.20
C MET A 376 -9.41 -6.46 14.70
N LEU A 377 -8.19 -6.38 14.19
CA LEU A 377 -7.03 -7.13 14.65
C LEU A 377 -6.09 -6.19 15.40
N VAL A 378 -5.83 -6.48 16.67
CA VAL A 378 -5.01 -5.62 17.54
C VAL A 378 -3.91 -6.45 18.17
N ARG A 379 -2.70 -5.89 18.22
CA ARG A 379 -1.65 -6.33 19.14
C ARG A 379 -1.42 -5.21 20.14
N GLU A 380 -1.87 -5.40 21.39
CA GLU A 380 -1.91 -4.34 22.40
C GLU A 380 -0.55 -4.08 23.08
N THR A 381 0.33 -5.07 23.07
CA THR A 381 1.70 -4.99 23.62
C THR A 381 2.69 -5.59 22.64
N SER A 382 3.98 -5.29 22.77
CA SER A 382 5.01 -5.79 21.84
C SER A 382 5.15 -7.32 21.83
N ASN A 383 4.87 -7.98 22.95
CA ASN A 383 5.01 -9.44 23.12
C ASN A 383 3.67 -10.18 23.27
N GLY A 384 2.56 -9.45 23.34
CA GLY A 384 1.24 -10.05 23.54
C GLY A 384 0.71 -10.80 22.32
N PRO A 385 -0.42 -11.51 22.50
CA PRO A 385 -1.12 -12.18 21.42
C PRO A 385 -1.75 -11.19 20.42
N LEU A 386 -2.27 -11.74 19.33
CA LEU A 386 -3.24 -11.03 18.51
C LEU A 386 -4.62 -11.15 19.13
N ILE A 387 -5.30 -10.02 19.26
CA ILE A 387 -6.66 -9.92 19.78
C ILE A 387 -7.57 -9.54 18.61
N ILE A 388 -8.55 -10.39 18.33
CA ILE A 388 -9.59 -10.17 17.33
C ILE A 388 -10.82 -9.64 18.04
N ARG A 389 -11.29 -8.47 17.61
CA ARG A 389 -12.44 -7.77 18.19
C ARG A 389 -13.49 -7.48 17.12
N LYS A 390 -14.75 -7.33 17.55
CA LYS A 390 -15.77 -6.71 16.71
C LYS A 390 -15.33 -5.30 16.34
N LEU A 391 -15.52 -4.90 15.09
CA LEU A 391 -15.34 -3.53 14.65
C LEU A 391 -16.68 -2.78 14.82
N GLY A 392 -16.72 -1.82 15.73
CA GLY A 392 -17.93 -1.08 16.09
C GLY A 392 -18.45 -0.18 14.96
N PHE A 393 -17.55 0.41 14.17
CA PHE A 393 -17.89 1.20 13.00
C PHE A 393 -17.62 0.42 11.71
N LYS A 394 -18.69 -0.02 11.04
CA LYS A 394 -18.62 -0.75 9.77
C LYS A 394 -18.76 0.21 8.60
N GLN A 395 -17.82 0.20 7.67
CA GLN A 395 -17.87 0.95 6.41
C GLN A 395 -17.48 0.06 5.23
N HIS A 396 -17.98 0.37 4.04
CA HIS A 396 -17.52 -0.27 2.82
C HIS A 396 -16.10 0.19 2.51
N ILE A 397 -15.16 -0.76 2.42
CA ILE A 397 -13.75 -0.46 2.08
C ILE A 397 -13.53 -0.35 0.57
N VAL A 398 -14.48 -0.83 -0.23
CA VAL A 398 -14.52 -0.73 -1.69
C VAL A 398 -15.81 -0.01 -2.06
N SER A 399 -15.73 1.02 -2.91
CA SER A 399 -16.92 1.72 -3.40
C SER A 399 -17.80 0.77 -4.22
N ARG A 400 -19.08 1.11 -4.36
CA ARG A 400 -20.04 0.30 -5.13
C ARG A 400 -19.59 0.11 -6.58
N ASP A 401 -19.05 1.14 -7.20
CA ASP A 401 -18.64 1.10 -8.61
C ASP A 401 -17.46 0.15 -8.82
N PHE A 402 -16.44 0.21 -7.96
CA PHE A 402 -15.31 -0.74 -8.00
C PHE A 402 -15.76 -2.17 -7.69
N PHE A 403 -16.67 -2.33 -6.73
CA PHE A 403 -17.25 -3.64 -6.41
C PHE A 403 -17.97 -4.23 -7.63
N GLN A 404 -18.85 -3.45 -8.28
CA GLN A 404 -19.58 -3.89 -9.46
C GLN A 404 -18.65 -4.24 -10.63
N LYS A 405 -17.54 -3.51 -10.78
CA LYS A 405 -16.62 -3.74 -11.90
C LYS A 405 -15.67 -4.92 -11.71
N HIS A 406 -15.20 -5.16 -10.49
CA HIS A 406 -14.11 -6.11 -10.22
C HIS A 406 -14.46 -7.31 -9.32
N TRP A 407 -15.66 -7.32 -8.73
CA TRP A 407 -16.15 -8.42 -7.87
C TRP A 407 -17.55 -8.91 -8.21
N ALA A 408 -18.43 -8.09 -8.79
CA ALA A 408 -19.72 -8.58 -9.22
C ALA A 408 -19.53 -9.50 -10.43
N ARG A 409 -20.16 -10.68 -10.39
CA ARG A 409 -20.25 -11.53 -11.56
C ARG A 409 -20.98 -10.74 -12.64
N ARG A 410 -20.33 -10.56 -13.79
CA ARG A 410 -21.04 -10.14 -14.99
C ARG A 410 -21.92 -11.31 -15.36
N ASP A 411 -23.20 -11.26 -15.01
CA ASP A 411 -24.17 -12.16 -15.63
C ASP A 411 -24.11 -11.85 -17.12
N THR A 412 -23.51 -12.74 -17.89
CA THR A 412 -23.66 -12.78 -19.34
C THR A 412 -25.12 -13.12 -19.60
N TYR A 413 -25.99 -12.11 -19.50
CA TYR A 413 -27.26 -12.16 -20.21
C TYR A 413 -26.89 -12.25 -21.68
N SER A 414 -26.94 -13.47 -22.19
CA SER A 414 -27.07 -13.71 -23.61
C SER A 414 -28.17 -12.78 -24.12
N GLN A 415 -27.84 -11.97 -25.12
CA GLN A 415 -28.83 -11.33 -25.95
C GLN A 415 -29.60 -12.44 -26.68
N GLN A 416 -30.59 -13.04 -26.02
CA GLN A 416 -31.74 -13.58 -26.71
C GLN A 416 -32.77 -12.45 -26.74
N GLY A 417 -32.81 -11.77 -27.88
CA GLY A 417 -33.85 -10.82 -28.21
C GLY A 417 -35.22 -11.48 -28.13
N GLY A 418 -35.90 -11.28 -27.00
CA GLY A 418 -37.32 -11.51 -26.82
C GLY A 418 -38.05 -10.18 -26.84
N SER A 419 -38.08 -9.51 -28.00
CA SER A 419 -39.00 -8.40 -28.20
C SER A 419 -40.40 -8.96 -28.33
N ARG A 420 -41.22 -8.80 -27.29
CA ARG A 420 -42.69 -8.71 -27.37
C ARG A 420 -43.19 -8.09 -26.07
N GLY A 421 -43.33 -6.77 -26.11
CA GLY A 421 -44.11 -6.04 -25.13
C GLY A 421 -45.58 -6.44 -25.21
N SER A 422 -46.25 -6.43 -24.07
CA SER A 422 -47.66 -6.10 -24.04
C SER A 422 -47.93 -5.21 -22.84
N TYR A 423 -48.29 -3.98 -23.16
CA TYR A 423 -48.96 -3.04 -22.29
C TYR A 423 -50.13 -3.72 -21.56
N ASN A 424 -50.29 -3.40 -20.28
CA ASN A 424 -51.43 -3.75 -19.47
C ASN A 424 -52.10 -2.44 -19.00
N PRO A 425 -53.32 -2.11 -19.45
CA PRO A 425 -54.19 -1.18 -18.76
C PRO A 425 -55.31 -1.94 -18.04
N GLY A 426 -55.47 -1.63 -16.76
CA GLY A 426 -56.40 -2.33 -15.88
C GLY A 426 -57.87 -1.96 -16.00
N TYR A 427 -58.63 -2.71 -15.20
CA TYR A 427 -59.97 -2.47 -14.65
C TYR A 427 -61.20 -2.47 -15.58
N GLY A 428 -62.04 -3.49 -15.40
CA GLY A 428 -63.44 -3.53 -15.84
C GLY A 428 -64.14 -4.80 -15.35
N ARG A 429 -65.34 -4.66 -14.79
CA ARG A 429 -66.07 -5.64 -13.98
C ARG A 429 -66.81 -6.73 -14.77
N ALA A 430 -67.14 -7.80 -14.03
CA ALA A 430 -68.44 -8.48 -13.94
C ALA A 430 -68.65 -9.85 -14.60
N ARG A 431 -69.00 -10.81 -13.72
CA ARG A 431 -70.02 -11.89 -13.79
C ARG A 431 -69.89 -13.00 -14.86
N GLY A 432 -70.05 -14.24 -14.39
CA GLY A 432 -70.54 -15.34 -15.23
C GLY A 432 -70.04 -16.73 -14.84
N ASP A 433 -70.73 -17.36 -13.90
CA ASP A 433 -71.05 -18.78 -13.78
C ASP A 433 -70.26 -19.88 -14.55
N SER A 434 -69.77 -20.83 -13.74
CA SER A 434 -70.16 -22.26 -13.76
C SER A 434 -69.28 -23.36 -14.43
N TYR A 435 -69.28 -24.49 -13.69
CA TYR A 435 -68.99 -25.91 -14.02
C TYR A 435 -67.55 -26.46 -14.08
N ALA A 436 -67.32 -27.42 -13.17
CA ALA A 436 -66.73 -28.78 -13.31
C ALA A 436 -65.46 -28.98 -14.17
N GLY A 437 -64.47 -29.81 -13.84
CA GLY A 437 -64.28 -30.86 -12.83
C GLY A 437 -63.12 -31.76 -13.27
N ARG A 438 -62.47 -32.41 -12.29
CA ARG A 438 -61.70 -33.68 -12.34
C ARG A 438 -60.53 -33.88 -13.35
N SER A 439 -59.35 -34.06 -12.76
CA SER A 439 -58.45 -35.24 -12.80
C SER A 439 -58.32 -36.09 -14.08
N TYR A 440 -57.09 -36.33 -14.56
CA TYR A 440 -56.32 -37.60 -14.40
C TYR A 440 -55.08 -37.67 -15.33
N SER A 441 -54.01 -38.24 -14.78
CA SER A 441 -53.05 -39.21 -15.37
C SER A 441 -52.13 -38.88 -16.56
N ASN A 442 -50.84 -39.12 -16.27
CA ASN A 442 -49.74 -39.65 -17.11
C ASN A 442 -50.19 -40.78 -18.10
N PRO A 443 -49.43 -41.16 -19.16
CA PRO A 443 -48.08 -41.74 -19.01
C PRO A 443 -47.06 -41.56 -20.16
N ASP A 444 -45.80 -41.90 -19.83
CA ASP A 444 -44.73 -42.59 -20.58
C ASP A 444 -44.51 -42.38 -22.09
N LEU A 445 -43.23 -42.20 -22.50
CA LEU A 445 -42.49 -43.26 -23.21
C LEU A 445 -41.01 -42.93 -23.50
N ASN A 446 -40.23 -44.02 -23.45
CA ASN A 446 -38.80 -44.26 -23.69
C ASN A 446 -38.26 -43.90 -25.10
N SER A 447 -36.92 -43.92 -25.19
CA SER A 447 -36.07 -44.62 -26.21
C SER A 447 -34.93 -43.69 -26.71
N THR A 448 -33.65 -43.94 -26.36
CA THR A 448 -32.56 -44.57 -27.17
C THR A 448 -32.38 -43.90 -28.57
N ASP A 449 -31.20 -43.68 -29.17
CA ASP A 449 -29.93 -44.40 -29.17
C ASP A 449 -28.88 -43.63 -30.03
N LEU A 450 -27.59 -43.95 -29.85
CA LEU A 450 -26.49 -44.05 -30.83
C LEU A 450 -25.85 -42.83 -31.57
N ARG A 451 -24.56 -42.63 -31.23
CA ARG A 451 -23.32 -42.65 -32.08
C ARG A 451 -23.37 -42.10 -33.53
N ARG A 452 -22.43 -41.17 -33.87
CA ARG A 452 -21.16 -41.43 -34.63
C ARG A 452 -20.40 -40.15 -35.02
N ASN A 453 -19.08 -40.30 -35.07
CA ASN A 453 -18.03 -39.39 -35.59
C ASN A 453 -18.24 -38.87 -37.02
N ASN A 454 -17.65 -37.71 -37.37
CA ASN A 454 -16.66 -37.66 -38.46
C ASN A 454 -15.80 -36.38 -38.49
N LEU A 455 -14.62 -36.54 -39.07
CA LEU A 455 -13.52 -35.60 -39.30
C LEU A 455 -13.76 -34.62 -40.47
N GLY A 456 -12.94 -33.56 -40.57
CA GLY A 456 -12.42 -33.10 -41.87
C GLY A 456 -12.29 -31.59 -42.13
N SER A 457 -11.05 -31.09 -42.01
CA SER A 457 -10.30 -30.27 -42.99
C SER A 457 -10.73 -28.85 -43.46
N SER A 458 -9.82 -27.89 -43.17
CA SER A 458 -8.94 -27.17 -44.13
C SER A 458 -9.33 -25.80 -44.76
N ARG A 459 -8.27 -24.98 -44.87
CA ARG A 459 -8.02 -23.73 -45.65
C ARG A 459 -8.71 -22.45 -45.14
N GLY A 460 -8.05 -21.31 -44.93
CA GLY A 460 -6.81 -20.76 -45.47
C GLY A 460 -7.13 -19.61 -46.44
N ASN A 461 -6.84 -18.36 -46.10
CA ASN A 461 -6.51 -17.33 -47.10
C ASN A 461 -5.83 -16.09 -46.51
N HIS A 462 -4.70 -15.74 -47.14
CA HIS A 462 -4.01 -14.45 -47.05
C HIS A 462 -4.70 -13.42 -47.96
N ASN A 463 -4.57 -12.13 -47.63
CA ASN A 463 -4.39 -11.11 -48.67
C ASN A 463 -3.59 -9.91 -48.13
N VAL A 464 -2.58 -9.53 -48.91
CA VAL A 464 -1.73 -8.35 -48.79
C VAL A 464 -2.07 -7.47 -50.00
N TYR A 465 -2.20 -6.15 -49.82
CA TYR A 465 -1.98 -5.19 -50.91
C TYR A 465 -1.36 -3.89 -50.37
N HIS A 466 -0.27 -3.49 -51.02
CA HIS A 466 0.38 -2.19 -50.97
C HIS A 466 -0.44 -1.10 -51.67
N GLY A 467 -0.23 0.16 -51.29
CA GLY A 467 -0.70 1.31 -52.08
C GLY A 467 -0.37 2.68 -51.45
N THR A 468 0.74 3.25 -51.91
CA THR A 468 1.30 4.59 -51.67
C THR A 468 0.44 5.75 -52.17
N GLY A 469 0.65 6.96 -51.61
CA GLY A 469 0.44 8.23 -52.33
C GLY A 469 -0.05 9.38 -51.47
N GLY A 470 0.84 10.32 -51.13
CA GLY A 470 0.49 11.57 -50.44
C GLY A 470 0.02 12.67 -51.38
N TYR A 471 -0.53 13.75 -50.82
CA TYR A 471 -0.52 15.10 -51.40
C TYR A 471 -0.65 16.16 -50.28
N GLN A 472 0.24 17.15 -50.36
CA GLN A 472 0.22 18.44 -49.68
C GLN A 472 -0.74 19.40 -50.40
N GLY A 473 -1.33 20.32 -49.64
CA GLY A 473 -2.07 21.51 -50.09
C GLY A 473 -3.04 21.91 -48.97
N GLY A 474 -3.00 23.08 -48.34
CA GLY A 474 -2.58 24.38 -48.85
C GLY A 474 -3.83 25.27 -48.97
N GLU A 475 -3.94 26.21 -48.02
CA GLU A 475 -4.64 27.49 -48.10
C GLU A 475 -6.13 27.66 -47.70
N LEU A 476 -6.29 28.54 -46.69
CA LEU A 476 -7.12 29.75 -46.62
C LEU A 476 -8.64 29.63 -46.83
N ASN A 477 -9.44 29.92 -45.78
CA ASN A 477 -10.10 31.24 -45.63
C ASN A 477 -10.94 31.39 -44.35
N ARG A 478 -10.78 32.57 -43.73
CA ARG A 478 -11.80 33.47 -43.16
C ARG A 478 -13.05 32.90 -42.48
N GLY A 479 -13.18 33.29 -41.19
CA GLY A 479 -14.14 34.34 -40.85
C GLY A 479 -15.24 34.01 -39.83
N ARG A 480 -15.50 35.01 -38.97
CA ARG A 480 -16.60 35.18 -37.99
C ARG A 480 -16.41 34.38 -36.68
N GLY A 481 -16.16 34.96 -35.51
CA GLY A 481 -16.52 36.30 -35.03
C GLY A 481 -17.95 36.30 -34.49
N TYR A 482 -18.12 36.00 -33.20
CA TYR A 482 -19.21 36.48 -32.35
C TYR A 482 -18.71 36.58 -30.90
N GLY A 483 -18.69 37.81 -30.40
CA GLY A 483 -18.45 38.12 -29.00
C GLY A 483 -19.71 37.94 -28.16
N GLY A 484 -19.49 37.87 -26.85
CA GLY A 484 -20.52 37.87 -25.83
C GLY A 484 -19.87 38.00 -24.46
N GLY A 485 -19.50 39.23 -24.11
CA GLY A 485 -19.08 39.57 -22.75
C GLY A 485 -20.29 39.75 -21.85
N TYR A 486 -20.14 39.39 -20.57
CA TYR A 486 -20.90 39.99 -19.48
C TYR A 486 -19.94 40.31 -18.33
N ASN A 487 -19.87 41.61 -18.05
CA ASN A 487 -19.27 42.24 -16.89
C ASN A 487 -20.33 42.28 -15.79
N GLY A 488 -19.93 42.17 -14.52
CA GLY A 488 -20.81 42.37 -13.37
C GLY A 488 -20.07 42.24 -12.06
N GLY A 489 -19.46 43.33 -11.59
CA GLY A 489 -18.94 43.44 -10.23
C GLY A 489 -20.03 43.84 -9.23
N SER A 490 -19.79 43.57 -7.94
CA SER A 490 -20.08 44.53 -6.88
C SER A 490 -19.40 44.16 -5.55
N SER A 491 -18.61 45.12 -5.10
CA SER A 491 -18.24 45.54 -3.74
C SER A 491 -19.02 45.04 -2.51
N GLY A 492 -18.29 44.82 -1.42
CA GLY A 492 -18.80 44.83 -0.03
C GLY A 492 -17.68 44.82 1.02
N GLN A 493 -17.24 46.00 1.45
CA GLN A 493 -16.54 46.28 2.74
C GLN A 493 -17.39 45.73 3.91
N GLY A 494 -16.94 45.38 5.10
CA GLY A 494 -15.72 45.59 5.88
C GLY A 494 -16.18 45.61 7.35
N ASN A 495 -15.43 45.05 8.31
CA ASN A 495 -15.34 45.68 9.63
C ASN A 495 -14.15 45.17 10.46
N VAL A 496 -13.53 46.15 11.11
CA VAL A 496 -12.34 46.08 11.95
C VAL A 496 -12.80 46.14 13.40
N GLY A 497 -12.20 45.34 14.27
CA GLY A 497 -12.37 45.45 15.73
C GLY A 497 -11.02 45.27 16.43
N ARG A 498 -10.37 46.40 16.75
CA ARG A 498 -9.21 46.49 17.65
C ARG A 498 -9.68 46.47 19.11
N GLY A 499 -8.82 46.01 20.03
CA GLY A 499 -8.86 46.52 21.40
C GLY A 499 -8.08 45.77 22.49
N ARG A 500 -6.82 46.19 22.71
CA ARG A 500 -6.07 46.34 23.99
C ARG A 500 -5.89 45.10 24.90
N GLY A 501 -4.72 44.74 25.42
CA GLY A 501 -3.51 45.49 25.78
C GLY A 501 -3.27 45.32 27.29
N ARG A 502 -2.09 44.84 27.71
CA ARG A 502 -1.47 45.06 29.03
C ARG A 502 -0.03 44.55 29.00
N GLY A 503 0.92 45.47 29.09
CA GLY A 503 2.33 45.17 29.36
C GLY A 503 2.61 45.15 30.86
N ARG A 504 3.77 44.60 31.22
CA ARG A 504 4.58 44.97 32.39
C ARG A 504 6.06 44.71 32.06
N GLY A 505 6.88 45.74 32.28
CA GLY A 505 8.35 45.68 32.27
C GLY A 505 8.91 45.47 33.68
N TYR A 506 10.19 45.88 33.83
CA TYR A 506 11.15 45.72 34.95
C TYR A 506 11.95 44.40 34.90
N SER A 507 13.28 44.34 35.04
CA SER A 507 14.32 45.34 35.35
C SER A 507 15.70 44.78 35.00
N ALA A 508 16.65 45.68 34.73
CA ALA A 508 18.08 45.42 34.60
C ALA A 508 18.81 45.43 35.96
N TYR A 509 19.81 44.56 36.10
CA TYR A 509 21.03 44.64 36.94
C TYR A 509 22.02 43.69 36.22
N GLY A 510 23.27 43.99 35.85
CA GLY A 510 24.23 44.97 36.32
C GLY A 510 25.42 44.24 36.96
N GLY A 511 26.58 44.20 36.29
CA GLY A 511 27.89 44.17 36.97
C GLY A 511 28.86 43.01 36.68
N GLY A 512 30.06 43.39 36.20
CA GLY A 512 31.37 42.74 36.42
C GLY A 512 31.69 41.57 35.49
N GLY A 513 32.71 41.59 34.61
CA GLY A 513 34.03 42.22 34.72
C GLY A 513 35.02 41.24 35.34
N ARG A 514 35.78 40.51 34.51
CA ARG A 514 37.18 40.14 34.75
C ARG A 514 37.82 39.50 33.51
N GLU A 515 38.82 40.20 33.00
CA GLU A 515 39.92 39.68 32.21
C GLU A 515 40.78 38.71 33.02
N GLU A 516 41.34 37.72 32.34
CA GLU A 516 42.64 37.03 32.50
C GLU A 516 42.53 35.79 31.59
N GLY A 517 43.42 35.47 30.65
CA GLY A 517 44.84 35.72 30.58
C GLY A 517 45.56 34.36 30.46
N LEU A 518 45.93 34.00 29.21
CA LEU A 518 47.15 33.27 28.83
C LEU A 518 47.34 31.74 28.98
N SER A 519 48.09 31.25 27.97
CA SER A 519 48.89 30.02 27.81
C SER A 519 48.15 28.78 27.31
N ARG A 520 48.39 28.30 26.07
CA ARG A 520 49.56 27.63 25.46
C ARG A 520 49.74 26.17 25.89
N GLN A 521 49.68 25.30 24.88
CA GLN A 521 50.45 24.07 24.67
C GLN A 521 50.37 22.97 25.75
N HIS A 522 49.63 21.89 25.45
CA HIS A 522 50.23 20.66 24.90
C HIS A 522 49.18 19.77 24.25
#